data_AF-A0A8T5XT58-F1
#
_entry.id   AF-A0A8T5XT58-F1
#
_cell.length_a   1.000
_cell.length_b   1.000
_cell.length_c   1.000
_cell.angle_alpha   90.00
_cell.angle_beta   90.00
_cell.angle_gamma   90.00
#
_symmetry.space_group_name_H-M   'P 1'
#
loop_
_entity.id
_entity.type
_entity.pdbx_description
1 polymer ?
#
loop_
_entity_poly.entity_id
_entity_poly.type
_entity_poly.pdbx_seq_one_letter_code
_entity_poly.pdbx_strand_id
1 'polypeptide(L)'
;MKIKMIVLVVITSLIFNIGLVIAESNLPTNLKDAVKKANDDLGHKYYDVNRVNKDVWKKYGVLVYGDTYGDRDSKGEPRYLGKNPLGEPFPNYKRKMDGYDGGYLDDRNWIDEPWLDNDVSNKVGHISDTNYDYNEEYRKNFVEGMEVAYPDIFKGKDKEWEKYFHVLSPPTDHTWGMARMWHKKVDGSIWYLTVPLAPNILPRFEMSIARNPNVKVYCQPDLIEQGKTFTPNGFISNPNSDKVLVEYKLSVNGTTLTSGDSTIVANDKISVSGSYSTSNNKAGDILKSKLWAKQRVIAE
;
A
#
# COMPACT_ATOMS: atom_id res chain seq x y z
N MET A 1 27.40 56.58 -0.20
CA MET A 1 27.60 55.12 -0.38
C MET A 1 26.48 54.25 0.21
N LYS A 2 25.64 54.72 1.15
CA LYS A 2 24.61 53.89 1.82
C LYS A 2 23.27 53.71 1.06
N ILE A 3 22.96 54.58 0.09
CA ILE A 3 21.66 54.58 -0.62
C ILE A 3 21.62 53.55 -1.77
N LYS A 4 22.75 53.24 -2.41
CA LYS A 4 22.82 52.24 -3.48
C LYS A 4 22.64 50.78 -2.99
N MET A 5 22.83 50.53 -1.70
CA MET A 5 22.73 49.19 -1.12
C MET A 5 21.30 48.83 -0.71
N ILE A 6 20.43 49.81 -0.50
CA ILE A 6 19.02 49.58 -0.11
C ILE A 6 18.17 49.20 -1.33
N VAL A 7 18.44 49.80 -2.49
CA VAL A 7 17.70 49.49 -3.74
C VAL A 7 18.02 48.09 -4.26
N LEU A 8 19.25 47.58 -4.05
CA LEU A 8 19.63 46.23 -4.46
C LEU A 8 18.96 45.15 -3.60
N VAL A 9 18.74 45.43 -2.31
CA VAL A 9 18.07 44.49 -1.38
C VAL A 9 16.56 44.40 -1.62
N VAL A 10 15.93 45.48 -2.08
CA VAL A 10 14.49 45.47 -2.43
C VAL A 10 14.24 44.75 -3.76
N ILE A 11 15.18 44.78 -4.70
CA ILE A 11 15.04 44.07 -5.99
C ILE A 11 15.36 42.57 -5.85
N THR A 12 16.26 42.16 -4.95
CA THR A 12 16.45 40.72 -4.65
C THR A 12 15.34 40.12 -3.80
N SER A 13 14.64 40.91 -2.98
CA SER A 13 13.47 40.43 -2.23
C SER A 13 12.18 40.38 -3.06
N LEU A 14 12.12 41.06 -4.22
CA LEU A 14 10.98 40.94 -5.13
C LEU A 14 11.05 39.73 -6.09
N ILE A 15 12.25 39.14 -6.28
CA ILE A 15 12.44 37.99 -7.19
C ILE A 15 12.23 36.64 -6.48
N PHE A 16 12.12 36.61 -5.15
CA PHE A 16 11.81 35.39 -4.38
C PHE A 16 10.31 35.15 -4.17
N ASN A 17 9.47 35.61 -5.10
CA ASN A 17 8.04 35.26 -5.19
C ASN A 17 7.75 34.24 -6.30
N ILE A 18 8.76 33.44 -6.70
CA ILE A 18 8.56 32.37 -7.67
C ILE A 18 8.39 31.05 -6.93
N GLY A 19 7.12 30.62 -6.84
CA GLY A 19 6.75 29.21 -6.90
C GLY A 19 6.91 28.40 -5.61
N LEU A 20 6.14 28.72 -4.57
CA LEU A 20 5.79 27.70 -3.58
C LEU A 20 4.85 26.70 -4.27
N VAL A 21 5.42 25.61 -4.80
CA VAL A 21 4.64 24.43 -5.17
C VAL A 21 4.18 23.81 -3.86
N ILE A 22 2.93 24.09 -3.50
CA ILE A 22 2.24 23.43 -2.40
C ILE A 22 2.21 21.95 -2.77
N ALA A 23 2.91 21.11 -2.01
CA ALA A 23 2.73 19.67 -2.10
C ALA A 23 1.33 19.37 -1.58
N GLU A 24 0.35 19.37 -2.48
CA GLU A 24 -0.98 18.81 -2.24
C GLU A 24 -0.80 17.42 -1.63
N SER A 25 -1.71 17.00 -0.75
CA SER A 25 -1.74 15.61 -0.29
C SER A 25 -1.69 14.70 -1.53
N ASN A 26 -0.60 13.94 -1.72
CA ASN A 26 -0.44 13.16 -2.94
C ASN A 26 -1.53 12.09 -3.12
N LEU A 27 -2.29 11.77 -2.06
CA LEU A 27 -3.41 10.85 -2.14
C LEU A 27 -4.50 11.33 -3.10
N PRO A 28 -5.09 10.42 -3.89
CA PRO A 28 -6.16 10.77 -4.80
C PRO A 28 -7.41 11.18 -4.03
N THR A 29 -7.96 12.35 -4.35
CA THR A 29 -9.15 12.90 -3.69
C THR A 29 -10.47 12.38 -4.27
N ASN A 30 -10.43 11.88 -5.51
CA ASN A 30 -11.58 11.34 -6.23
C ASN A 30 -11.12 10.40 -7.36
N LEU A 31 -12.05 9.72 -8.04
CA LEU A 31 -11.72 8.73 -9.07
C LEU A 31 -10.96 9.33 -10.26
N LYS A 32 -11.34 10.54 -10.70
CA LYS A 32 -10.68 11.21 -11.82
C LYS A 32 -9.23 11.53 -11.49
N ASP A 33 -8.99 11.98 -10.26
CA ASP A 33 -7.67 12.24 -9.71
C ASP A 33 -6.85 10.93 -9.57
N ALA A 34 -7.45 9.85 -9.07
CA ALA A 34 -6.81 8.53 -8.99
C ALA A 34 -6.35 8.02 -10.37
N VAL A 35 -7.21 8.13 -11.38
CA VAL A 35 -6.90 7.73 -12.76
C VAL A 35 -5.81 8.62 -13.36
N LYS A 36 -5.87 9.93 -13.11
CA LYS A 36 -4.85 10.86 -13.58
C LYS A 36 -3.49 10.51 -12.99
N LYS A 37 -3.40 10.40 -11.66
CA LYS A 37 -2.17 10.04 -10.95
C LYS A 37 -1.63 8.68 -11.43
N ALA A 38 -2.48 7.66 -11.53
CA ALA A 38 -2.07 6.37 -12.06
C ALA A 38 -1.48 6.43 -13.47
N ASN A 39 -2.06 7.22 -14.38
CA ASN A 39 -1.50 7.41 -15.73
C ASN A 39 -0.20 8.23 -15.72
N ASP A 40 -0.11 9.23 -14.84
CA ASP A 40 1.12 10.02 -14.67
C ASP A 40 2.25 9.12 -14.14
N ASP A 41 1.98 8.26 -13.15
CA ASP A 41 2.94 7.30 -12.59
C ASP A 41 3.44 6.31 -13.66
N LEU A 42 2.55 5.85 -14.54
CA LEU A 42 2.88 4.93 -15.62
C LEU A 42 3.54 5.63 -16.84
N GLY A 43 3.58 6.96 -16.85
CA GLY A 43 4.14 7.76 -17.94
C GLY A 43 3.34 7.74 -19.25
N HIS A 44 2.14 7.15 -19.25
CA HIS A 44 1.25 7.11 -20.41
C HIS A 44 -0.21 6.87 -20.03
N LYS A 45 -1.13 7.09 -20.98
CA LYS A 45 -2.56 6.85 -20.76
C LYS A 45 -2.86 5.35 -20.79
N TYR A 46 -2.85 4.72 -19.62
CA TYR A 46 -3.20 3.31 -19.44
C TYR A 46 -4.68 3.14 -19.06
N TYR A 47 -5.17 3.94 -18.11
CA TYR A 47 -6.56 3.96 -17.64
C TYR A 47 -7.40 5.06 -18.29
N ASP A 48 -8.65 4.74 -18.61
CA ASP A 48 -9.70 5.67 -19.02
C ASP A 48 -10.71 5.82 -17.87
N VAL A 49 -10.81 7.03 -17.34
CA VAL A 49 -11.69 7.35 -16.20
C VAL A 49 -13.15 6.98 -16.45
N ASN A 50 -13.61 7.04 -17.70
CA ASN A 50 -15.00 6.73 -18.05
C ASN A 50 -15.28 5.22 -18.07
N ARG A 51 -14.23 4.40 -18.07
CA ARG A 51 -14.34 2.93 -18.08
C ARG A 51 -14.06 2.33 -16.71
N VAL A 52 -13.43 3.07 -15.79
CA VAL A 52 -13.12 2.57 -14.45
C VAL A 52 -14.38 2.40 -13.61
N ASN A 53 -14.51 1.23 -13.00
CA ASN A 53 -15.57 0.94 -12.05
C ASN A 53 -15.33 1.68 -10.72
N LYS A 54 -16.16 2.69 -10.47
CA LYS A 54 -16.08 3.55 -9.28
C LYS A 54 -16.31 2.78 -7.98
N ASP A 55 -17.20 1.80 -7.96
CA ASP A 55 -17.53 1.07 -6.75
C ASP A 55 -16.41 0.10 -6.37
N VAL A 56 -15.79 -0.52 -7.37
CA VAL A 56 -14.60 -1.35 -7.17
C VAL A 56 -13.43 -0.50 -6.68
N TRP A 57 -13.17 0.67 -7.28
CA TRP A 57 -12.14 1.58 -6.79
C TRP A 57 -12.39 2.00 -5.33
N LYS A 58 -13.63 2.35 -4.99
CA LYS A 58 -13.99 2.76 -3.61
C LYS A 58 -13.80 1.63 -2.60
N LYS A 59 -14.14 0.37 -2.95
CA LYS A 59 -14.06 -0.77 -2.03
C LYS A 59 -12.67 -1.41 -1.95
N TYR A 60 -11.94 -1.43 -3.06
CA TYR A 60 -10.70 -2.21 -3.20
C TYR A 60 -9.48 -1.36 -3.55
N GLY A 61 -9.62 -0.07 -3.85
CA GLY A 61 -8.48 0.79 -4.19
C GLY A 61 -7.75 0.35 -5.47
N VAL A 62 -8.45 -0.30 -6.41
CA VAL A 62 -7.91 -0.72 -7.71
C VAL A 62 -8.68 -0.05 -8.85
N LEU A 63 -7.99 0.16 -9.97
CA LEU A 63 -8.57 0.72 -11.19
C LEU A 63 -8.80 -0.42 -12.17
N VAL A 64 -10.06 -0.79 -12.38
CA VAL A 64 -10.44 -1.88 -13.29
C VAL A 64 -11.68 -1.49 -14.08
N TYR A 65 -11.89 -2.15 -15.21
CA TYR A 65 -13.05 -1.98 -16.07
C TYR A 65 -14.10 -3.06 -15.85
N GLY A 66 -15.37 -2.67 -16.00
CA GLY A 66 -16.52 -3.57 -15.87
C GLY A 66 -16.84 -3.98 -14.44
N ASP A 67 -17.81 -4.88 -14.29
CA ASP A 67 -18.27 -5.36 -12.99
C ASP A 67 -17.43 -6.52 -12.47
N THR A 68 -17.54 -6.79 -11.16
CA THR A 68 -16.96 -7.98 -10.54
C THR A 68 -17.63 -9.26 -11.06
N TYR A 69 -16.88 -10.34 -11.25
CA TYR A 69 -17.42 -11.60 -11.76
C TYR A 69 -16.63 -12.83 -11.29
N GLY A 70 -17.08 -14.01 -11.72
CA GLY A 70 -16.55 -15.30 -11.31
C GLY A 70 -17.23 -15.85 -10.06
N ASP A 71 -16.72 -16.98 -9.56
CA ASP A 71 -17.19 -17.58 -8.33
C ASP A 71 -16.88 -16.68 -7.12
N ARG A 72 -17.69 -16.81 -6.07
CA ARG A 72 -17.53 -16.07 -4.81
C ARG A 72 -17.03 -16.99 -3.72
N ASP A 73 -16.17 -16.48 -2.84
CA ASP A 73 -15.75 -17.23 -1.67
C ASP A 73 -16.84 -17.25 -0.58
N SER A 74 -16.56 -17.91 0.55
CA SER A 74 -17.50 -18.01 1.68
C SER A 74 -17.83 -16.67 2.35
N LYS A 75 -17.08 -15.61 2.08
CA LYS A 75 -17.31 -14.24 2.54
C LYS A 75 -18.01 -13.38 1.48
N GLY A 76 -18.38 -13.98 0.35
CA GLY A 76 -19.02 -13.31 -0.77
C GLY A 76 -18.05 -12.51 -1.65
N GLU A 77 -16.74 -12.64 -1.47
CA GLU A 77 -15.75 -11.91 -2.27
C GLU A 77 -15.64 -12.53 -3.67
N PRO A 78 -15.81 -11.74 -4.74
CA PRO A 78 -15.75 -12.24 -6.11
C PRO A 78 -14.32 -12.63 -6.47
N ARG A 79 -14.17 -13.61 -7.36
CA ARG A 79 -12.86 -14.03 -7.88
C ARG A 79 -12.16 -12.91 -8.65
N TYR A 80 -12.89 -12.19 -9.48
CA TYR A 80 -12.37 -11.11 -10.31
C TYR A 80 -13.06 -9.80 -9.96
N LEU A 81 -12.25 -8.74 -9.84
CA LEU A 81 -12.72 -7.39 -9.55
C LEU A 81 -13.17 -6.64 -10.81
N GLY A 82 -12.86 -7.17 -11.98
CA GLY A 82 -13.13 -6.57 -13.28
C GLY A 82 -12.06 -7.02 -14.27
N LYS A 83 -11.74 -6.17 -15.23
CA LYS A 83 -10.68 -6.39 -16.21
C LYS A 83 -9.66 -5.25 -16.21
N ASN A 84 -8.40 -5.54 -16.52
CA ASN A 84 -7.41 -4.51 -16.79
C ASN A 84 -7.72 -3.79 -18.14
N PRO A 85 -7.00 -2.71 -18.48
CA PRO A 85 -7.18 -2.03 -19.77
C PRO A 85 -6.95 -2.89 -21.01
N LEU A 86 -6.19 -3.99 -20.89
CA LEU A 86 -5.93 -4.98 -21.94
C LEU A 86 -7.07 -6.01 -22.07
N GLY A 87 -8.06 -5.98 -21.18
CA GLY A 87 -9.22 -6.89 -21.21
C GLY A 87 -9.01 -8.20 -20.44
N GLU A 88 -7.90 -8.36 -19.74
CA GLU A 88 -7.60 -9.54 -18.93
C GLU A 88 -8.29 -9.48 -17.57
N PRO A 89 -8.72 -10.63 -17.02
CA PRO A 89 -9.31 -10.69 -15.68
C PRO A 89 -8.37 -10.14 -14.61
N PHE A 90 -8.84 -9.20 -13.78
CA PHE A 90 -8.11 -8.69 -12.63
C PHE A 90 -8.53 -9.47 -11.37
N PRO A 91 -7.67 -10.34 -10.81
CA PRO A 91 -8.07 -11.17 -9.68
C PRO A 91 -8.19 -10.37 -8.38
N ASN A 92 -9.06 -10.83 -7.48
CA ASN A 92 -9.27 -10.16 -6.19
C ASN A 92 -8.15 -10.49 -5.21
N TYR A 93 -7.25 -9.54 -4.95
CA TYR A 93 -6.14 -9.71 -4.01
C TYR A 93 -6.56 -9.96 -2.56
N LYS A 94 -7.82 -9.67 -2.19
CA LYS A 94 -8.34 -9.98 -0.84
C LYS A 94 -8.80 -11.44 -0.72
N ARG A 95 -8.90 -12.16 -1.83
CA ARG A 95 -9.28 -13.57 -1.86
C ARG A 95 -8.04 -14.44 -1.67
N LYS A 96 -8.16 -15.48 -0.85
CA LYS A 96 -7.09 -16.48 -0.71
C LYS A 96 -6.90 -17.24 -2.04
N MET A 97 -5.69 -17.79 -2.22
CA MET A 97 -5.35 -18.61 -3.38
C MET A 97 -6.36 -19.76 -3.57
N ASP A 98 -6.67 -20.08 -4.83
CA ASP A 98 -7.66 -21.12 -5.16
C ASP A 98 -7.19 -22.54 -4.77
N GLY A 99 -5.90 -22.74 -4.57
CA GLY A 99 -5.35 -23.97 -4.02
C GLY A 99 -3.93 -23.76 -3.48
N TYR A 100 -3.57 -24.59 -2.51
CA TYR A 100 -2.30 -24.51 -1.80
C TYR A 100 -1.59 -25.86 -1.91
N ASP A 101 -0.41 -25.85 -2.54
CA ASP A 101 0.42 -27.04 -2.77
C ASP A 101 1.29 -27.43 -1.55
N GLY A 102 1.02 -26.84 -0.39
CA GLY A 102 1.88 -26.97 0.79
C GLY A 102 3.13 -26.07 0.74
N GLY A 103 3.88 -26.10 1.84
CA GLY A 103 5.20 -25.45 1.96
C GLY A 103 5.22 -23.91 1.91
N TYR A 104 6.40 -23.34 2.12
CA TYR A 104 6.59 -21.90 1.94
C TYR A 104 6.59 -21.53 0.46
N LEU A 105 5.98 -20.39 0.12
CA LEU A 105 5.96 -19.89 -1.25
C LEU A 105 7.39 -19.64 -1.76
N ASP A 106 8.30 -19.28 -0.87
CA ASP A 106 9.71 -19.05 -1.15
C ASP A 106 10.46 -20.28 -1.65
N ASP A 107 9.98 -21.49 -1.36
CA ASP A 107 10.69 -22.74 -1.64
C ASP A 107 10.17 -23.46 -2.90
N ARG A 108 9.19 -22.87 -3.59
CA ARG A 108 8.63 -23.48 -4.80
C ARG A 108 9.59 -23.35 -5.98
N ASN A 109 9.47 -24.30 -6.90
CA ASN A 109 10.19 -24.31 -8.17
C ASN A 109 9.53 -23.35 -9.17
N TRP A 110 9.64 -22.05 -8.91
CA TRP A 110 9.13 -20.99 -9.77
C TRP A 110 9.82 -21.02 -11.14
N ILE A 111 9.03 -20.79 -12.18
CA ILE A 111 9.48 -20.70 -13.57
C ILE A 111 10.01 -19.30 -13.79
N ASP A 112 11.26 -19.22 -14.28
CA ASP A 112 11.94 -17.98 -14.64
C ASP A 112 11.36 -17.41 -15.95
N GLU A 113 11.21 -16.10 -16.02
CA GLU A 113 10.67 -15.34 -17.16
C GLU A 113 9.42 -16.01 -17.79
N PRO A 114 8.34 -16.26 -17.01
CA PRO A 114 7.23 -17.10 -17.45
C PRO A 114 6.47 -16.57 -18.67
N TRP A 115 6.62 -15.28 -19.02
CA TRP A 115 6.08 -14.68 -20.24
C TRP A 115 6.85 -15.09 -21.51
N LEU A 116 8.06 -15.65 -21.38
CA LEU A 116 8.86 -16.22 -22.48
C LEU A 116 8.85 -17.76 -22.49
N ASP A 117 8.31 -18.40 -21.45
CA ASP A 117 8.33 -19.86 -21.31
C ASP A 117 7.26 -20.53 -22.19
N ASN A 118 7.70 -21.48 -23.01
CA ASN A 118 6.83 -22.21 -23.93
C ASN A 118 5.86 -23.16 -23.20
N ASP A 119 6.26 -23.79 -22.10
CA ASP A 119 5.38 -24.67 -21.33
C ASP A 119 4.26 -23.85 -20.68
N VAL A 120 4.60 -22.66 -20.16
CA VAL A 120 3.62 -21.72 -19.62
C VAL A 120 2.66 -21.27 -20.73
N SER A 121 3.18 -20.81 -21.86
CA SER A 121 2.38 -20.38 -23.02
C SER A 121 1.45 -21.49 -23.52
N ASN A 122 1.93 -22.73 -23.60
CA ASN A 122 1.12 -23.89 -23.98
C ASN A 122 0.02 -24.20 -22.94
N LYS A 123 0.26 -23.92 -21.66
CA LYS A 123 -0.68 -24.19 -20.57
C LYS A 123 -1.80 -23.15 -20.46
N VAL A 124 -1.47 -21.86 -20.58
CA VAL A 124 -2.42 -20.76 -20.36
C VAL A 124 -2.92 -20.10 -21.65
N GLY A 125 -2.30 -20.42 -22.79
CA GLY A 125 -2.53 -19.73 -24.06
C GLY A 125 -1.72 -18.45 -24.15
N HIS A 126 -2.28 -17.45 -24.83
CA HIS A 126 -1.62 -16.16 -25.00
C HIS A 126 -1.45 -15.44 -23.65
N ILE A 127 -0.20 -15.16 -23.30
CA ILE A 127 0.17 -14.17 -22.28
C ILE A 127 0.26 -12.83 -23.00
N SER A 128 -0.45 -11.82 -22.49
CA SER A 128 -0.41 -10.49 -23.07
C SER A 128 1.00 -9.93 -22.93
N ASP A 129 1.53 -9.38 -24.01
CA ASP A 129 2.82 -8.67 -23.94
C ASP A 129 2.62 -7.38 -23.14
N THR A 130 3.30 -7.29 -22.00
CA THR A 130 3.30 -6.09 -21.19
C THR A 130 4.72 -5.56 -21.07
N ASN A 131 4.90 -4.26 -21.29
CA ASN A 131 6.18 -3.57 -21.04
C ASN A 131 6.46 -3.40 -19.53
N TYR A 132 5.84 -4.22 -18.67
CA TYR A 132 5.89 -4.13 -17.22
C TYR A 132 6.60 -5.33 -16.58
N ASP A 133 6.84 -6.39 -17.36
CA ASP A 133 7.59 -7.57 -16.92
C ASP A 133 9.08 -7.24 -16.72
N TYR A 134 9.77 -8.02 -15.88
CA TYR A 134 11.18 -7.81 -15.55
C TYR A 134 11.51 -6.41 -14.97
N ASN A 135 10.54 -5.73 -14.35
CA ASN A 135 10.81 -4.43 -13.70
C ASN A 135 11.29 -4.61 -12.26
N GLU A 136 12.59 -4.37 -12.02
CA GLU A 136 13.22 -4.45 -10.69
C GLU A 136 12.56 -3.54 -9.65
N GLU A 137 11.96 -2.42 -10.07
CA GLU A 137 11.25 -1.51 -9.16
C GLU A 137 10.06 -2.21 -8.49
N TYR A 138 9.42 -3.16 -9.18
CA TYR A 138 8.30 -3.93 -8.66
C TYR A 138 8.69 -5.01 -7.67
N ARG A 139 9.98 -5.31 -7.47
CA ARG A 139 10.44 -6.28 -6.46
C ARG A 139 9.92 -5.90 -5.07
N LYS A 140 10.02 -4.61 -4.72
CA LYS A 140 9.51 -4.11 -3.44
C LYS A 140 8.00 -4.26 -3.34
N ASN A 141 7.26 -3.85 -4.38
CA ASN A 141 5.81 -3.95 -4.44
C ASN A 141 5.33 -5.40 -4.29
N PHE A 142 6.03 -6.33 -4.92
CA PHE A 142 5.79 -7.76 -4.79
C PHE A 142 6.00 -8.23 -3.34
N VAL A 143 7.15 -7.98 -2.74
CA VAL A 143 7.45 -8.42 -1.37
C VAL A 143 6.41 -7.88 -0.39
N GLU A 144 6.13 -6.57 -0.44
CA GLU A 144 5.12 -5.93 0.43
C GLU A 144 3.71 -6.49 0.18
N GLY A 145 3.35 -6.75 -1.09
CA GLY A 145 2.06 -7.33 -1.42
C GLY A 145 1.91 -8.76 -0.91
N MET A 146 2.96 -9.56 -1.04
CA MET A 146 2.99 -10.95 -0.59
C MET A 146 2.97 -11.07 0.94
N GLU A 147 3.64 -10.16 1.66
CA GLU A 147 3.55 -10.07 3.12
C GLU A 147 2.12 -9.78 3.60
N VAL A 148 1.39 -8.94 2.87
CA VAL A 148 -0.01 -8.62 3.18
C VAL A 148 -0.95 -9.80 2.87
N ALA A 149 -0.80 -10.44 1.71
CA ALA A 149 -1.72 -11.48 1.26
C ALA A 149 -1.42 -12.86 1.89
N TYR A 150 -0.16 -13.16 2.17
CA TYR A 150 0.30 -14.49 2.58
C TYR A 150 1.29 -14.45 3.78
N PRO A 151 0.99 -13.73 4.88
CA PRO A 151 1.92 -13.54 5.99
C PRO A 151 2.40 -14.84 6.66
N ASP A 152 1.59 -15.90 6.59
CA ASP A 152 1.89 -17.17 7.25
C ASP A 152 2.89 -18.02 6.45
N ILE A 153 2.85 -17.93 5.12
CA ILE A 153 3.52 -18.87 4.19
C ILE A 153 4.52 -18.21 3.23
N PHE A 154 4.58 -16.88 3.20
CA PHE A 154 5.65 -16.12 2.55
C PHE A 154 6.67 -15.69 3.61
N LYS A 155 7.96 -15.86 3.33
CA LYS A 155 9.08 -15.52 4.23
C LYS A 155 9.94 -14.37 3.72
N GLY A 156 9.67 -13.85 2.52
CA GLY A 156 10.39 -12.72 1.97
C GLY A 156 11.88 -13.00 1.78
N LYS A 157 12.24 -14.21 1.35
CA LYS A 157 13.64 -14.53 1.02
C LYS A 157 14.15 -13.55 -0.04
N ASP A 158 15.40 -13.13 0.13
CA ASP A 158 16.07 -12.26 -0.83
C ASP A 158 16.27 -13.02 -2.15
N LYS A 159 15.52 -12.62 -3.16
CA LYS A 159 15.48 -13.19 -4.51
C LYS A 159 15.16 -12.09 -5.51
N GLU A 160 15.57 -12.31 -6.75
CA GLU A 160 15.19 -11.50 -7.92
C GLU A 160 13.74 -11.82 -8.31
N TRP A 161 12.78 -11.45 -7.44
CA TRP A 161 11.38 -11.83 -7.56
C TRP A 161 10.72 -11.40 -8.88
N GLU A 162 11.13 -10.26 -9.43
CA GLU A 162 10.69 -9.71 -10.71
C GLU A 162 10.91 -10.64 -11.91
N LYS A 163 11.81 -11.61 -11.78
CA LYS A 163 12.04 -12.62 -12.81
C LYS A 163 10.93 -13.67 -12.89
N TYR A 164 10.17 -13.85 -11.80
CA TYR A 164 9.25 -14.98 -11.65
C TYR A 164 7.77 -14.60 -11.84
N PHE A 165 7.44 -13.33 -12.05
CA PHE A 165 6.06 -12.90 -12.23
C PHE A 165 5.82 -12.14 -13.54
N HIS A 166 4.72 -12.47 -14.20
CA HIS A 166 4.16 -11.68 -15.27
C HIS A 166 3.17 -10.64 -14.71
N VAL A 167 3.36 -9.36 -15.01
CA VAL A 167 2.55 -8.25 -14.53
C VAL A 167 1.26 -8.14 -15.35
N LEU A 168 0.14 -8.57 -14.75
CA LEU A 168 -1.19 -8.40 -15.35
C LEU A 168 -1.63 -6.94 -15.30
N SER A 169 -1.32 -6.24 -14.22
CA SER A 169 -1.61 -4.83 -14.05
C SER A 169 -0.53 -4.21 -13.18
N PRO A 170 0.16 -3.16 -13.66
CA PRO A 170 1.23 -2.55 -12.89
C PRO A 170 0.65 -1.89 -11.62
N PRO A 171 1.39 -1.91 -10.50
CA PRO A 171 1.08 -1.06 -9.37
C PRO A 171 1.34 0.41 -9.75
N THR A 172 0.66 1.31 -9.06
CA THR A 172 0.95 2.76 -9.14
C THR A 172 1.26 3.29 -7.75
N ASP A 173 1.45 4.59 -7.59
CA ASP A 173 1.71 5.15 -6.27
C ASP A 173 0.56 4.89 -5.30
N HIS A 174 -0.67 4.75 -5.79
CA HIS A 174 -1.87 4.70 -4.94
C HIS A 174 -2.78 3.50 -5.20
N THR A 175 -2.48 2.67 -6.20
CA THR A 175 -3.36 1.57 -6.59
C THR A 175 -2.58 0.26 -6.67
N TRP A 176 -3.24 -0.81 -6.21
CA TRP A 176 -2.64 -2.14 -6.24
C TRP A 176 -2.54 -2.64 -7.67
N GLY A 177 -1.40 -3.25 -7.98
CA GLY A 177 -1.21 -4.06 -9.18
C GLY A 177 -1.48 -5.53 -8.89
N MET A 178 -1.45 -6.33 -9.94
CA MET A 178 -1.54 -7.79 -9.87
C MET A 178 -0.54 -8.41 -10.83
N ALA A 179 0.07 -9.49 -10.40
CA ALA A 179 0.95 -10.30 -11.22
C ALA A 179 0.53 -11.77 -11.12
N ARG A 180 1.12 -12.61 -11.97
CA ARG A 180 0.95 -14.06 -11.95
C ARG A 180 2.31 -14.73 -12.00
N MET A 181 2.49 -15.73 -11.16
CA MET A 181 3.67 -16.57 -11.11
C MET A 181 3.29 -18.00 -11.46
N TRP A 182 4.23 -18.78 -12.00
CA TRP A 182 4.03 -20.20 -12.30
C TRP A 182 5.14 -21.03 -11.68
N HIS A 183 4.80 -22.22 -11.21
CA HIS A 183 5.77 -23.18 -10.71
C HIS A 183 5.49 -24.58 -11.28
N LYS A 184 6.55 -25.39 -11.35
CA LYS A 184 6.44 -26.82 -11.64
C LYS A 184 6.21 -27.57 -10.33
N LYS A 185 5.19 -28.43 -10.29
CA LYS A 185 4.94 -29.36 -9.18
C LYS A 185 5.88 -30.57 -9.26
N VAL A 186 5.86 -31.40 -8.23
CA VAL A 186 6.63 -32.66 -8.16
C VAL A 186 6.30 -33.61 -9.32
N ASP A 187 5.04 -33.62 -9.78
CA ASP A 187 4.59 -34.44 -10.92
C ASP A 187 4.90 -33.81 -12.31
N GLY A 188 5.61 -32.68 -12.33
CA GLY A 188 5.93 -31.93 -13.55
C GLY A 188 4.80 -31.04 -14.07
N SER A 189 3.60 -31.08 -13.48
CA SER A 189 2.50 -30.20 -13.89
C SER A 189 2.77 -28.75 -13.51
N ILE A 190 2.31 -27.82 -14.35
CA ILE A 190 2.42 -26.39 -14.10
C ILE A 190 1.18 -25.88 -13.38
N TRP A 191 1.42 -25.17 -12.28
CA TRP A 191 0.40 -24.42 -11.55
C TRP A 191 0.81 -22.96 -11.43
N TYR A 192 -0.18 -22.06 -11.41
CA TYR A 192 0.01 -20.64 -11.22
C TYR A 192 -0.53 -20.17 -9.87
N LEU A 193 0.05 -19.07 -9.40
CA LEU A 193 -0.45 -18.26 -8.30
C LEU A 193 -0.59 -16.83 -8.81
N THR A 194 -1.74 -16.21 -8.56
CA THR A 194 -1.85 -14.76 -8.73
C THR A 194 -1.37 -14.08 -7.46
N VAL A 195 -0.54 -13.06 -7.61
CA VAL A 195 0.13 -12.36 -6.53
C VAL A 195 -0.18 -10.87 -6.61
N PRO A 196 -0.43 -10.19 -5.48
CA PRO A 196 -0.63 -8.75 -5.48
C PRO A 196 0.69 -7.99 -5.54
N LEU A 197 0.66 -6.86 -6.23
CA LEU A 197 1.74 -5.87 -6.19
C LEU A 197 1.23 -4.66 -5.39
N ALA A 198 1.85 -4.39 -4.25
CA ALA A 198 1.50 -3.25 -3.41
C ALA A 198 1.68 -1.91 -4.18
N PRO A 199 0.95 -0.84 -3.84
CA PRO A 199 1.25 0.51 -4.34
C PRO A 199 2.67 0.99 -3.97
N ASN A 200 3.31 1.82 -4.80
CA ASN A 200 4.66 2.35 -4.52
C ASN A 200 4.68 3.19 -3.24
N ILE A 201 3.64 4.01 -3.10
CA ILE A 201 3.29 4.69 -1.86
C ILE A 201 2.19 3.84 -1.25
N LEU A 202 2.58 2.77 -0.55
CA LEU A 202 1.70 2.23 0.46
C LEU A 202 1.26 3.42 1.32
N PRO A 203 -0.04 3.77 1.38
CA PRO A 203 -0.50 4.64 2.43
C PRO A 203 -0.16 3.89 3.71
N ARG A 204 0.98 4.26 4.32
CA ARG A 204 1.48 3.65 5.55
C ARG A 204 0.55 4.09 6.66
N PHE A 205 -0.62 3.48 6.70
CA PHE A 205 -1.08 2.93 7.95
C PHE A 205 0.01 1.93 8.35
N GLU A 206 0.92 2.33 9.24
CA GLU A 206 1.67 1.33 9.99
C GLU A 206 0.63 0.51 10.78
N MET A 207 0.06 -0.52 10.17
CA MET A 207 -0.41 -1.64 10.94
C MET A 207 0.85 -2.34 11.42
N SER A 208 1.28 -2.01 12.63
CA SER A 208 2.15 -2.93 13.35
C SER A 208 1.37 -4.23 13.53
N ILE A 209 1.56 -5.18 12.62
CA ILE A 209 1.13 -6.56 12.86
C ILE A 209 2.15 -7.13 13.85
N ALA A 210 2.01 -6.73 15.11
CA ALA A 210 2.55 -7.50 16.20
C ALA A 210 1.87 -8.88 16.12
N ARG A 211 2.67 -9.94 16.26
CA ARG A 211 2.15 -11.29 16.49
C ARG A 211 1.11 -11.22 17.61
N ASN A 212 -0.16 -11.35 17.22
CA ASN A 212 -1.35 -11.43 18.06
C ASN A 212 -1.52 -10.31 19.12
N PRO A 213 -2.11 -9.16 18.75
CA PRO A 213 -3.09 -8.56 19.66
C PRO A 213 -4.36 -8.11 18.93
N ASN A 214 -5.51 -8.29 19.56
CA ASN A 214 -6.82 -8.05 18.97
C ASN A 214 -7.24 -6.56 19.01
N VAL A 215 -6.31 -5.61 18.87
CA VAL A 215 -6.60 -4.16 18.86
C VAL A 215 -6.10 -3.53 17.57
N LYS A 216 -6.88 -2.60 17.01
CA LYS A 216 -6.51 -1.89 15.77
C LYS A 216 -6.04 -0.48 16.10
N VAL A 217 -4.97 -0.03 15.45
CA VAL A 217 -4.36 1.29 15.68
C VAL A 217 -4.50 2.14 14.42
N TYR A 218 -4.88 3.39 14.59
CA TYR A 218 -5.09 4.34 13.51
C TYR A 218 -4.39 5.67 13.85
N CYS A 219 -3.58 6.20 12.95
CA CYS A 219 -3.09 7.58 12.99
C CYS A 219 -3.80 8.41 11.94
N GLN A 220 -4.15 9.67 12.24
CA GLN A 220 -4.61 10.60 11.23
C GLN A 220 -3.42 11.38 10.68
N PRO A 221 -3.28 11.48 9.34
CA PRO A 221 -2.32 12.40 8.75
C PRO A 221 -2.83 13.84 8.88
N ASP A 222 -1.96 14.76 9.29
CA ASP A 222 -2.25 16.19 9.27
C ASP A 222 -1.25 16.92 8.37
N LEU A 223 -1.70 18.02 7.77
CA LEU A 223 -0.81 19.01 7.16
C LEU A 223 -0.12 19.81 8.27
N ILE A 224 1.21 19.88 8.22
CA ILE A 224 2.01 20.49 9.27
C ILE A 224 2.68 21.75 8.74
N GLU A 225 2.47 22.87 9.42
CA GLU A 225 3.16 24.11 9.13
C GLU A 225 4.45 24.22 9.96
N GLN A 226 5.56 24.56 9.29
CA GLN A 226 6.83 24.81 9.95
C GLN A 226 6.70 25.97 10.97
N GLY A 227 7.28 25.79 12.14
CA GLY A 227 7.24 26.80 13.21
C GLY A 227 5.93 26.80 14.02
N LYS A 228 4.96 25.94 13.68
CA LYS A 228 3.75 25.72 14.49
C LYS A 228 3.85 24.46 15.34
N THR A 229 3.03 24.40 16.37
CA THR A 229 2.78 23.16 17.12
C THR A 229 1.91 22.24 16.30
N PHE A 230 2.42 21.05 16.01
CA PHE A 230 1.70 19.95 15.39
C PHE A 230 1.08 19.08 16.50
N THR A 231 -0.19 18.68 16.31
CA THR A 231 -0.89 17.81 17.26
C THR A 231 -1.25 16.48 16.59
N PRO A 232 -0.30 15.54 16.46
CA PRO A 232 -0.60 14.21 15.94
C PRO A 232 -1.70 13.58 16.78
N ASN A 233 -2.69 13.02 16.10
CA ASN A 233 -3.76 12.30 16.75
C ASN A 233 -3.93 10.91 16.11
N GLY A 234 -4.53 10.02 16.88
CA GLY A 234 -4.87 8.68 16.46
C GLY A 234 -5.88 8.07 17.39
N PHE A 235 -6.32 6.84 17.08
CA PHE A 235 -7.16 6.08 17.97
C PHE A 235 -6.75 4.60 17.99
N ILE A 236 -7.00 3.96 19.13
CA ILE A 236 -6.82 2.53 19.33
C ILE A 236 -8.22 1.96 19.54
N SER A 237 -8.63 0.98 18.73
CA SER A 237 -9.94 0.34 18.86
C SER A 237 -9.83 -1.11 19.31
N ASN A 238 -10.80 -1.52 20.13
CA ASN A 238 -10.99 -2.88 20.61
C ASN A 238 -12.20 -3.51 19.90
N PRO A 239 -12.01 -4.23 18.79
CA PRO A 239 -13.10 -4.93 18.11
C PRO A 239 -13.59 -6.21 18.82
N ASN A 240 -13.05 -6.56 20.01
CA ASN A 240 -13.42 -7.79 20.70
C ASN A 240 -14.74 -7.67 21.46
N SER A 241 -15.29 -8.82 21.83
CA SER A 241 -16.41 -8.97 22.77
C SER A 241 -16.05 -8.61 24.21
N ASP A 242 -14.76 -8.62 24.55
CA ASP A 242 -14.27 -8.43 25.91
C ASP A 242 -13.42 -7.16 26.04
N LYS A 243 -13.33 -6.62 27.27
CA LYS A 243 -12.45 -5.49 27.58
C LYS A 243 -10.98 -5.91 27.45
N VAL A 244 -10.14 -4.97 27.01
CA VAL A 244 -8.69 -5.18 26.87
C VAL A 244 -7.92 -4.08 27.57
N LEU A 245 -6.79 -4.46 28.18
CA LEU A 245 -5.79 -3.49 28.65
C LEU A 245 -4.77 -3.29 27.54
N VAL A 246 -4.54 -2.04 27.14
CA VAL A 246 -3.54 -1.66 26.15
C VAL A 246 -2.46 -0.79 26.77
N GLU A 247 -1.22 -1.09 26.44
CA GLU A 247 -0.10 -0.16 26.55
C GLU A 247 0.07 0.53 25.20
N TYR A 248 0.27 1.85 25.18
CA TYR A 248 0.42 2.60 23.94
C TYR A 248 1.52 3.66 24.04
N LYS A 249 2.02 4.05 22.86
CA LYS A 249 2.92 5.19 22.74
C LYS A 249 2.80 5.85 21.37
N LEU A 250 2.69 7.17 21.39
CA LEU A 250 2.70 8.05 20.24
C LEU A 250 4.06 8.75 20.16
N SER A 251 4.65 8.76 18.97
CA SER A 251 5.93 9.39 18.71
C SER A 251 5.95 10.11 17.36
N VAL A 252 6.81 11.11 17.21
CA VAL A 252 7.13 11.77 15.94
C VAL A 252 8.64 11.75 15.75
N ASN A 253 9.12 11.20 14.63
CA ASN A 253 10.56 11.05 14.35
C ASN A 253 11.35 10.37 15.49
N GLY A 254 10.72 9.40 16.16
CA GLY A 254 11.31 8.70 17.31
C GLY A 254 11.16 9.43 18.66
N THR A 255 10.84 10.72 18.66
CA THR A 255 10.55 11.48 19.88
C THR A 255 9.18 11.08 20.43
N THR A 256 9.14 10.62 21.67
CA THR A 256 7.89 10.22 22.34
C THR A 256 7.10 11.45 22.75
N LEU A 257 5.83 11.53 22.33
CA LEU A 257 4.94 12.64 22.67
C LEU A 257 4.03 12.29 23.84
N THR A 258 3.48 11.08 23.82
CA THR A 258 2.68 10.53 24.92
C THR A 258 2.82 9.02 24.95
N SER A 259 2.66 8.44 26.13
CA SER A 259 2.63 7.00 26.35
C SER A 259 1.84 6.71 27.61
N GLY A 260 1.18 5.57 27.67
CA GLY A 260 0.45 5.17 28.85
C GLY A 260 -0.24 3.83 28.69
N ASP A 261 -1.04 3.50 29.68
CA ASP A 261 -1.90 2.34 29.68
C ASP A 261 -3.37 2.78 29.69
N SER A 262 -4.24 2.01 29.06
CA SER A 262 -5.68 2.27 29.07
C SER A 262 -6.49 1.00 28.90
N THR A 263 -7.64 0.95 29.55
CA THR A 263 -8.63 -0.11 29.34
C THR A 263 -9.59 0.33 28.26
N ILE A 264 -9.74 -0.48 27.21
CA ILE A 264 -10.72 -0.26 26.15
C ILE A 264 -11.80 -1.32 26.30
N VAL A 265 -13.05 -0.91 26.52
CA VAL A 265 -14.17 -1.84 26.60
C VAL A 265 -14.46 -2.45 25.21
N ALA A 266 -15.27 -3.50 25.19
CA ALA A 266 -15.64 -4.20 23.97
C ALA A 266 -16.27 -3.24 22.93
N ASN A 267 -15.86 -3.37 21.68
CA ASN A 267 -16.32 -2.55 20.54
C ASN A 267 -16.12 -1.04 20.67
N ASP A 268 -15.21 -0.60 21.54
CA ASP A 268 -14.94 0.82 21.77
C ASP A 268 -13.54 1.25 21.27
N LYS A 269 -13.24 2.54 21.40
CA LYS A 269 -11.95 3.13 21.04
C LYS A 269 -11.52 4.22 22.01
N ILE A 270 -10.22 4.43 22.10
CA ILE A 270 -9.62 5.57 22.78
C ILE A 270 -8.90 6.45 21.79
N SER A 271 -8.96 7.76 21.99
CA SER A 271 -8.18 8.73 21.23
C SER A 271 -6.85 8.99 21.93
N VAL A 272 -5.76 9.01 21.16
CA VAL A 272 -4.42 9.34 21.65
C VAL A 272 -3.93 10.55 20.87
N SER A 273 -3.54 11.60 21.56
CA SER A 273 -2.95 12.79 20.97
C SER A 273 -1.73 13.25 21.76
N GLY A 274 -0.85 13.99 21.08
CA GLY A 274 0.31 14.62 21.70
C GLY A 274 0.64 15.91 20.98
N SER A 275 1.56 16.71 21.53
CA SER A 275 2.01 17.95 20.89
C SER A 275 3.48 17.84 20.51
N TYR A 276 3.82 18.26 19.30
CA TYR A 276 5.18 18.29 18.76
C TYR A 276 5.49 19.68 18.22
N SER A 277 6.57 20.29 18.72
CA SER A 277 7.05 21.57 18.18
C SER A 277 7.89 21.32 16.93
N THR A 278 7.55 22.02 15.85
CA THR A 278 8.29 21.95 14.59
C THR A 278 9.37 23.02 14.44
N SER A 279 9.62 23.81 15.49
CA SER A 279 10.55 24.95 15.43
C SER A 279 11.98 24.57 15.05
N ASN A 280 12.38 23.32 15.29
CA ASN A 280 13.71 22.80 14.98
C ASN A 280 13.74 21.98 13.67
N ASN A 281 12.61 21.82 13.00
CA ASN A 281 12.50 21.09 11.74
C ASN A 281 12.70 22.04 10.55
N LYS A 282 13.33 21.52 9.49
CA LYS A 282 13.49 22.24 8.23
C LYS A 282 12.24 22.05 7.37
N ALA A 283 11.91 23.06 6.57
CA ALA A 283 10.89 22.91 5.54
C ALA A 283 11.24 21.71 4.63
N GLY A 284 10.27 20.82 4.41
CA GLY A 284 10.48 19.57 3.66
C GLY A 284 10.88 18.37 4.52
N ASP A 285 11.13 18.53 5.82
CA ASP A 285 11.32 17.39 6.71
C ASP A 285 10.04 16.54 6.77
N ILE A 286 10.18 15.24 6.44
CA ILE A 286 9.09 14.29 6.61
C ILE A 286 9.01 13.93 8.09
N LEU A 287 7.98 14.42 8.77
CA LEU A 287 7.66 14.03 10.14
C LEU A 287 6.88 12.71 10.14
N LYS A 288 7.49 11.67 10.68
CA LYS A 288 6.88 10.34 10.80
C LYS A 288 6.21 10.21 12.15
N SER A 289 4.89 10.38 12.20
CA SER A 289 4.10 10.03 13.38
C SER A 289 3.90 8.52 13.45
N LYS A 290 4.10 7.95 14.64
CA LYS A 290 3.94 6.53 14.91
C LYS A 290 3.20 6.35 16.22
N LEU A 291 1.99 5.81 16.14
CA LEU A 291 1.23 5.27 17.26
C LEU A 291 1.39 3.77 17.23
N TRP A 292 1.85 3.19 18.34
CA TRP A 292 1.79 1.74 18.53
C TRP A 292 0.99 1.44 19.79
N ALA A 293 0.37 0.27 19.80
CA ALA A 293 -0.33 -0.27 20.97
C ALA A 293 -0.03 -1.75 21.11
N LYS A 294 0.05 -2.22 22.35
CA LYS A 294 0.24 -3.62 22.73
C LYS A 294 -0.83 -4.00 23.73
N GLN A 295 -1.65 -4.99 23.38
CA GLN A 295 -2.57 -5.60 24.34
C GLN A 295 -1.76 -6.34 25.42
N ARG A 296 -2.09 -6.10 26.69
CA ARG A 296 -1.60 -6.90 27.81
C ARG A 296 -2.58 -8.05 28.05
N VAL A 297 -2.04 -9.25 28.26
CA VAL A 297 -2.82 -10.38 28.75
C VAL A 297 -3.13 -10.09 30.22
N ILE A 298 -4.41 -9.96 30.55
CA ILE A 298 -4.85 -9.97 31.94
C ILE A 298 -4.95 -11.45 32.29
N ALA A 299 -4.04 -11.95 33.11
CA ALA A 299 -4.27 -13.23 33.78
C ALA A 299 -5.44 -13.01 34.74
N GLU A 300 -6.50 -13.82 34.61
CA GLU A 300 -7.51 -13.93 35.66
C GLU A 300 -6.89 -14.49 36.94
#